data_AF-A0A959FE03-F1
#
_entry.id   AF-A0A959FE03-F1
#
_cell.length_a   1.000
_cell.length_b   1.000
_cell.length_c   1.000
_cell.angle_alpha   90.00
_cell.angle_beta   90.00
_cell.angle_gamma   90.00
#
_symmetry.space_group_name_H-M   'P 1'
#
loop_
_entity.id
_entity.type
_entity.pdbx_description
1 polymer ?
#
loop_
_entity_poly.entity_id
_entity_poly.type
_entity_poly.pdbx_seq_one_letter_code
_entity_poly.pdbx_strand_id
1 'polypeptide(L)'
;MIRFYPFLLVLLISQIIHLPRSFAQTRLSAEDMANFRLSGDAYVSGDNCFRLTEAVDWAGGSIWYRDAIDLNMPFEMELNLMLGCKDRDGADGMVFIFHPYAMMTGRPGEGMGYSGLRPSLGIELDT
;
A
#
# COMPACT_ATOMS: atom_id res chain seq x y z
N MET A 1 5.38 -60.41 -2.57
CA MET A 1 6.71 -60.29 -1.92
C MET A 1 6.72 -59.02 -1.09
N ILE A 2 6.64 -59.17 0.23
CA ILE A 2 6.55 -58.07 1.19
C ILE A 2 7.93 -57.96 1.83
N ARG A 3 8.57 -56.78 1.78
CA ARG A 3 9.80 -56.50 2.53
C ARG A 3 9.53 -55.41 3.56
N PHE A 4 9.69 -55.79 4.82
CA PHE A 4 9.76 -54.90 5.98
C PHE A 4 11.17 -54.32 6.09
N TYR A 5 11.29 -53.03 6.40
CA TYR A 5 12.50 -52.44 6.99
C TYR A 5 12.16 -51.83 8.35
N PRO A 6 12.99 -52.06 9.38
CA PRO A 6 12.73 -51.63 10.76
C PRO A 6 13.33 -50.26 11.06
N PHE A 7 12.72 -49.58 12.04
CA PHE A 7 13.33 -48.62 12.98
C PHE A 7 14.35 -47.60 12.42
N LEU A 8 13.87 -46.37 12.20
CA LEU A 8 14.66 -45.18 12.52
C LEU A 8 13.73 -44.12 13.13
N LEU A 9 13.60 -44.17 14.46
CA LEU A 9 12.99 -43.12 15.27
C LEU A 9 13.96 -41.93 15.28
N VAL A 10 13.78 -40.99 14.35
CA VAL A 10 14.44 -39.68 14.42
C VAL A 10 13.54 -38.77 15.25
N LEU A 11 13.93 -38.57 16.50
CA LEU A 11 13.36 -37.57 17.40
C LEU A 11 13.76 -36.17 16.88
N LEU A 12 12.94 -35.58 16.02
CA LEU A 12 13.05 -34.16 15.68
C LEU A 12 12.34 -33.35 16.77
N ILE A 13 13.09 -33.02 17.82
CA ILE A 13 12.77 -31.88 18.68
C ILE A 13 13.04 -30.62 17.85
N SER A 14 12.11 -30.32 16.93
CA SER A 14 11.87 -28.94 16.57
C SER A 14 10.94 -28.42 17.64
N GLN A 15 11.49 -27.61 18.54
CA GLN A 15 10.64 -26.77 19.37
C GLN A 15 9.72 -26.00 18.44
N ILE A 16 8.45 -26.38 18.43
CA ILE A 16 7.37 -25.52 17.99
C ILE A 16 7.33 -24.42 19.06
N ILE A 17 8.23 -23.46 18.92
CA ILE A 17 7.99 -22.12 19.40
C ILE A 17 6.78 -21.69 18.58
N HIS A 18 5.59 -21.84 19.15
CA HIS A 18 4.43 -21.08 18.73
C HIS A 18 4.76 -19.61 19.06
N LEU A 19 5.62 -18.98 18.25
CA LEU A 19 5.47 -17.56 18.01
C LEU A 19 4.03 -17.43 17.54
N PRO A 20 3.17 -16.65 18.22
CA PRO A 20 1.89 -16.35 17.64
C PRO A 20 2.22 -15.76 16.27
N ARG A 21 1.81 -16.45 15.19
CA ARG A 21 1.67 -15.76 13.92
C ARG A 21 0.61 -14.72 14.21
N SER A 22 1.06 -13.52 14.58
CA SER A 22 0.21 -12.34 14.64
C SER A 22 -0.58 -12.38 13.34
N PHE A 23 -1.91 -12.44 13.45
CA PHE A 23 -2.79 -12.34 12.31
C PHE A 23 -2.61 -10.92 11.76
N ALA A 24 -1.62 -10.74 10.90
CA ALA A 24 -1.54 -9.57 10.05
C ALA A 24 -2.75 -9.61 9.10
N GLN A 25 -3.31 -8.45 8.82
CA GLN A 25 -4.28 -8.31 7.73
C GLN A 25 -3.67 -8.87 6.42
N THR A 26 -4.52 -9.37 5.51
CA THR A 26 -4.11 -9.93 4.21
C THR A 26 -3.05 -9.05 3.56
N ARG A 27 -1.90 -9.66 3.20
CA ARG A 27 -0.83 -8.98 2.48
C ARG A 27 -1.34 -8.60 1.09
N LEU A 28 -1.38 -7.31 0.80
CA LEU A 28 -1.65 -6.79 -0.55
C LEU A 28 -0.50 -7.20 -1.47
N SER A 29 -0.83 -7.78 -2.62
CA SER A 29 0.15 -8.20 -3.62
C SER A 29 0.04 -7.34 -4.88
N ALA A 30 1.13 -7.25 -5.67
CA ALA A 30 1.17 -6.45 -6.89
C ALA A 30 0.15 -6.89 -7.98
N GLU A 31 -0.51 -8.03 -7.81
CA GLU A 31 -1.57 -8.52 -8.70
C GLU A 31 -2.95 -7.88 -8.38
N ASP A 32 -3.07 -7.19 -7.24
CA ASP A 32 -4.33 -6.64 -6.72
C ASP A 32 -4.66 -5.23 -7.28
N MET A 33 -4.14 -4.86 -8.46
CA MET A 33 -4.40 -3.57 -9.10
C MET A 33 -5.91 -3.31 -9.31
N ALA A 34 -6.68 -4.36 -9.57
CA ALA A 34 -8.15 -4.30 -9.70
C ALA A 34 -8.87 -3.94 -8.38
N ASN A 35 -8.18 -4.03 -7.24
CA ASN A 35 -8.73 -3.66 -5.94
C ASN A 35 -8.53 -2.18 -5.61
N PHE A 36 -7.97 -1.40 -6.52
CA PHE A 36 -7.88 0.05 -6.38
C PHE A 36 -8.90 0.77 -7.25
N ARG A 37 -9.42 1.87 -6.72
CA ARG A 37 -10.24 2.85 -7.45
C ARG A 37 -9.40 4.09 -7.70
N LEU A 38 -9.34 4.52 -8.95
CA LEU A 38 -8.60 5.70 -9.38
C LEU A 38 -9.53 6.92 -9.41
N SER A 39 -9.01 8.09 -9.08
CA SER A 39 -9.70 9.38 -9.11
C SER A 39 -8.78 10.48 -9.64
N GLY A 40 -9.36 11.53 -10.20
CA GLY A 40 -8.63 12.66 -10.80
C GLY A 40 -7.85 12.22 -12.03
N ASP A 41 -6.60 12.68 -12.13
CA ASP A 41 -5.72 12.41 -13.28
C ASP A 41 -5.05 11.02 -13.23
N ALA A 42 -5.31 10.24 -12.18
CA ALA A 42 -4.63 8.97 -11.98
C ALA A 42 -5.03 7.91 -13.05
N TYR A 43 -4.04 7.16 -13.54
CA TYR A 43 -4.25 6.06 -14.49
C TYR A 43 -3.24 4.92 -14.30
N VAL A 44 -3.52 3.75 -14.89
CA VAL A 44 -2.60 2.60 -14.89
C VAL A 44 -1.55 2.77 -15.99
N SER A 45 -0.27 2.86 -15.62
CA SER A 45 0.84 3.26 -16.51
C SER A 45 1.64 2.08 -17.09
N GLY A 46 1.01 0.91 -17.28
CA GLY A 46 1.72 -0.33 -17.61
C GLY A 46 2.47 -0.91 -16.42
N ASP A 47 3.00 -2.13 -16.56
CA ASP A 47 3.86 -2.82 -15.57
C ASP A 47 3.33 -2.85 -14.13
N ASN A 48 2.00 -2.94 -13.95
CA ASN A 48 1.34 -2.88 -12.65
C ASN A 48 1.68 -1.61 -11.83
N CYS A 49 1.88 -0.47 -12.51
CA CYS A 49 2.10 0.82 -11.87
C CYS A 49 0.87 1.73 -11.99
N PHE A 50 0.62 2.51 -10.95
CA PHE A 50 -0.27 3.66 -11.01
C PHE A 50 0.54 4.93 -11.24
N ARG A 51 0.12 5.75 -12.20
CA ARG A 51 0.55 7.14 -12.32
C ARG A 51 -0.49 8.01 -11.64
N LEU A 52 -0.08 8.82 -10.65
CA LEU A 52 -1.00 9.79 -10.02
C LEU A 52 -1.07 11.10 -10.81
N THR A 53 0.07 11.60 -11.27
CA THR A 53 0.15 12.88 -12.00
C THR A 53 1.10 12.79 -13.20
N GLU A 54 0.82 13.58 -14.22
CA GLU A 54 1.80 13.96 -15.25
C GLU A 54 2.71 15.07 -14.71
N ALA A 55 3.88 15.26 -15.32
CA ALA A 55 4.79 16.37 -14.99
C ALA A 55 4.31 17.71 -15.58
N VAL A 56 3.09 18.10 -15.22
CA VAL A 56 2.43 19.34 -15.62
C VAL A 56 1.81 20.02 -14.40
N ASP A 57 1.74 21.34 -14.43
CA ASP A 57 1.18 22.12 -13.33
C ASP A 57 -0.31 21.77 -13.12
N TRP A 58 -0.75 21.84 -11.87
CA TRP A 58 -2.15 21.62 -11.46
C TRP A 58 -2.71 20.21 -11.75
N ALA A 59 -1.84 19.20 -11.90
CA ALA A 59 -2.26 17.81 -11.95
C ALA A 59 -2.56 17.27 -10.54
N GLY A 60 -3.61 16.44 -10.43
CA GLY A 60 -4.01 15.84 -9.17
C GLY A 60 -4.73 14.51 -9.36
N GLY A 61 -4.13 13.44 -8.85
CA GLY A 61 -4.70 12.09 -8.91
C GLY A 61 -4.58 11.36 -7.58
N SER A 62 -5.50 10.42 -7.35
CA SER A 62 -5.45 9.54 -6.17
C SER A 62 -5.89 8.13 -6.53
N ILE A 63 -5.41 7.16 -5.74
CA ILE A 63 -5.87 5.78 -5.76
C ILE A 63 -6.34 5.37 -4.37
N TRP A 64 -7.40 4.59 -4.32
CA TRP A 64 -8.00 4.13 -3.06
C TRP A 64 -8.16 2.61 -3.08
N TYR A 65 -7.63 1.94 -2.07
CA TYR A 65 -7.91 0.52 -1.88
C TYR A 65 -9.39 0.32 -1.54
N ARG A 66 -10.01 -0.69 -2.16
CA ARG A 66 -11.47 -0.90 -2.08
C ARG A 66 -11.96 -1.27 -0.69
N ASP A 67 -11.16 -2.02 0.07
CA ASP A 67 -11.53 -2.52 1.38
C ASP A 67 -10.86 -1.70 2.47
N ALA A 68 -11.56 -1.47 3.59
CA ALA A 68 -10.99 -0.74 4.70
C ALA A 68 -9.88 -1.55 5.40
N ILE A 69 -8.82 -0.85 5.83
CA ILE A 69 -7.80 -1.40 6.73
C ILE A 69 -8.28 -1.20 8.17
N ASP A 70 -8.22 -2.26 8.98
CA ASP A 70 -8.57 -2.17 10.40
C ASP A 70 -7.35 -1.72 11.20
N LEU A 71 -7.36 -0.46 11.63
CA LEU A 71 -6.27 0.13 12.42
C LEU A 71 -6.18 -0.39 13.86
N ASN A 72 -7.12 -1.22 14.31
CA ASN A 72 -7.01 -1.92 15.60
C ASN A 72 -6.13 -3.19 15.51
N MET A 73 -5.78 -3.60 14.30
CA MET A 73 -4.95 -4.76 14.01
C MET A 73 -3.59 -4.31 13.46
N PRO A 74 -2.51 -5.08 13.72
CA PRO A 74 -1.22 -4.78 13.09
C PRO A 74 -1.31 -4.97 11.58
N PHE A 75 -0.76 -4.01 10.84
CA PHE A 75 -0.61 -4.07 9.39
C PHE A 75 0.81 -3.66 8.98
N GLU A 76 1.22 -4.10 7.81
CA GLU A 76 2.47 -3.72 7.16
C GLU A 76 2.17 -3.32 5.73
N MET A 77 2.86 -2.29 5.24
CA MET A 77 2.75 -1.83 3.87
C MET A 77 4.14 -1.57 3.30
N GLU A 78 4.33 -1.98 2.06
CA GLU A 78 5.55 -1.76 1.30
C GLU A 78 5.15 -1.07 0.00
N LEU A 79 5.79 0.06 -0.32
CA LEU A 79 5.49 0.87 -1.49
C LEU A 79 6.77 1.10 -2.30
N ASN A 80 6.67 0.95 -3.63
CA ASN A 80 7.68 1.41 -4.56
C ASN A 80 7.18 2.71 -5.20
N LEU A 81 7.87 3.82 -4.92
CA LEU A 81 7.43 5.16 -5.30
C LEU A 81 8.44 5.82 -6.24
N MET A 82 7.93 6.57 -7.22
CA MET A 82 8.69 7.47 -8.08
C MET A 82 8.10 8.87 -7.91
N LEU A 83 8.82 9.77 -7.22
CA LEU A 83 8.35 11.13 -6.92
C LEU A 83 8.58 12.13 -8.07
N GLY A 84 9.34 11.71 -9.10
CA GLY A 84 9.73 12.56 -10.22
C GLY A 84 11.26 12.67 -10.32
N CYS A 85 11.72 13.62 -11.13
CA CYS A 85 13.15 13.84 -11.39
C CYS A 85 13.52 15.33 -11.43
N LYS A 86 12.66 16.19 -10.87
CA LYS A 86 12.89 17.64 -10.80
C LYS A 86 13.30 18.00 -9.37
N ASP A 87 14.45 18.65 -9.22
CA ASP A 87 14.94 19.07 -7.89
C ASP A 87 14.51 20.49 -7.51
N ARG A 88 14.52 21.44 -8.46
CA ARG A 88 14.32 22.88 -8.14
C ARG A 88 12.84 23.29 -8.13
N ASP A 89 12.06 22.69 -9.01
CA ASP A 89 10.64 22.97 -9.28
C ASP A 89 9.82 21.67 -9.29
N GLY A 90 10.29 20.65 -8.56
CA GLY A 90 9.45 19.52 -8.17
C GLY A 90 8.40 20.00 -7.18
N ALA A 91 7.15 19.62 -7.40
CA ALA A 91 6.02 19.92 -6.52
C ALA A 91 4.81 19.08 -6.95
N ASP A 92 3.81 18.87 -6.09
CA ASP A 92 3.80 19.18 -4.65
C ASP A 92 4.30 18.00 -3.81
N GLY A 93 4.18 16.76 -4.32
CA GLY A 93 4.58 15.52 -3.64
C GLY A 93 3.44 14.48 -3.57
N MET A 94 3.52 13.54 -2.64
CA MET A 94 2.55 12.44 -2.48
C MET A 94 2.16 12.23 -1.01
N VAL A 95 0.90 11.89 -0.73
CA VAL A 95 0.44 11.54 0.62
C VAL A 95 -0.21 10.16 0.63
N PHE A 96 0.23 9.29 1.53
CA PHE A 96 -0.49 8.05 1.86
C PHE A 96 -1.51 8.32 2.96
N ILE A 97 -2.79 7.97 2.71
CA ILE A 97 -3.92 8.46 3.52
C ILE A 97 -4.74 7.30 4.09
N PHE A 98 -5.00 7.35 5.39
CA PHE A 98 -6.12 6.65 6.02
C PHE A 98 -7.29 7.61 6.21
N HIS A 99 -8.43 7.26 5.63
CA HIS A 99 -9.68 8.01 5.76
C HIS A 99 -10.85 7.02 5.78
N PRO A 100 -11.90 7.24 6.59
CA PRO A 100 -13.04 6.31 6.69
C PRO A 100 -13.87 6.20 5.41
N TYR A 101 -13.70 7.15 4.47
CA TYR A 101 -14.38 7.18 3.20
C TYR A 101 -13.36 7.23 2.06
N ALA A 102 -13.48 6.30 1.11
CA ALA A 102 -12.66 6.29 -0.10
C ALA A 102 -13.05 7.42 -1.06
N MET A 103 -12.20 7.66 -2.08
CA MET A 103 -12.46 8.61 -3.17
C MET A 103 -12.63 10.06 -2.72
N MET A 104 -12.08 10.41 -1.56
CA MET A 104 -12.04 11.78 -1.08
C MET A 104 -10.76 12.46 -1.58
N THR A 105 -10.83 13.76 -1.86
CA THR A 105 -9.66 14.56 -2.25
C THR A 105 -9.70 15.86 -1.48
N GLY A 106 -8.59 16.17 -0.82
CA GLY A 106 -8.35 17.45 -0.15
C GLY A 106 -8.00 18.57 -1.12
N ARG A 107 -7.46 19.67 -0.60
CA ARG A 107 -7.06 20.83 -1.42
C ARG A 107 -5.83 20.51 -2.29
N PRO A 108 -5.74 21.04 -3.53
CA PRO A 108 -4.56 20.90 -4.40
C PRO A 108 -3.39 21.79 -3.93
N GLY A 109 -2.24 21.71 -4.61
CA GLY A 109 -1.06 22.52 -4.30
C GLY A 109 -0.39 22.08 -2.99
N GLU A 110 -0.07 23.06 -2.15
CA GLU A 110 0.37 22.90 -0.74
C GLU A 110 -0.55 22.02 0.12
N GLY A 111 -1.78 21.75 -0.34
CA GLY A 111 -2.70 20.82 0.32
C GLY A 111 -2.52 19.35 -0.08
N MET A 112 -1.75 19.06 -1.15
CA MET A 112 -1.37 17.75 -1.67
C MET A 112 -2.50 16.72 -1.83
N GLY A 113 -3.73 17.20 -2.07
CA GLY A 113 -4.91 16.34 -2.14
C GLY A 113 -5.29 15.70 -0.79
N TYR A 114 -4.73 16.18 0.33
CA TYR A 114 -4.97 15.69 1.70
C TYR A 114 -5.60 16.75 2.61
N SER A 115 -5.19 18.02 2.48
CA SER A 115 -5.62 19.09 3.38
C SER A 115 -7.14 19.26 3.38
N GLY A 116 -7.74 19.22 4.58
CA GLY A 116 -9.17 19.34 4.80
C GLY A 116 -9.91 18.02 4.99
N LEU A 117 -9.28 16.88 4.73
CA LEU A 117 -9.86 15.56 5.06
C LEU A 117 -9.90 15.37 6.59
N ARG A 118 -11.07 15.01 7.13
CA ARG A 118 -11.29 14.81 8.57
C ARG A 118 -12.41 13.78 8.82
N PRO A 119 -12.22 12.82 9.74
CA PRO A 119 -10.97 12.47 10.42
C PRO A 119 -10.01 11.73 9.46
N SER A 120 -8.71 11.97 9.59
CA SER A 120 -7.71 11.33 8.73
C SER A 120 -6.35 11.19 9.41
N LEU A 121 -5.55 10.26 8.89
CA LEU A 121 -4.11 10.17 9.12
C LEU A 121 -3.42 10.20 7.75
N GLY A 122 -2.38 11.02 7.60
CA GLY A 122 -1.60 11.15 6.38
C GLY A 122 -0.11 10.95 6.66
N ILE A 123 0.58 10.25 5.77
CA ILE A 123 2.04 10.15 5.73
C ILE A 123 2.49 10.82 4.44
N GLU A 124 3.21 11.92 4.56
CA GLU A 124 3.58 12.79 3.46
C GLU A 124 4.99 12.49 2.94
N LEU A 125 5.14 12.54 1.62
CA LEU A 125 6.39 12.53 0.87
C LEU A 125 6.45 13.83 0.06
N ASP A 126 7.04 14.84 0.66
CA ASP A 126 7.22 16.20 0.14
C ASP A 126 8.52 16.29 -0.68
N THR A 127 8.49 16.99 -1.82
CA THR A 127 9.58 17.06 -2.82
C THR A 127 10.11 18.47 -3.00
#